data_AF-A0A3D1MZP2-F1
#
_entry.id   AF-A0A3D1MZP2-F1
#
_cell.length_a   1.000
_cell.length_b   1.000
_cell.length_c   1.000
_cell.angle_alpha   90.00
_cell.angle_beta   90.00
_cell.angle_gamma   90.00
#
_symmetry.space_group_name_H-M   'P 1'
#
loop_
_entity.id
_entity.type
_entity.pdbx_description
1 polymer ?
#
loop_
_entity_poly.entity_id
_entity_poly.type
_entity_poly.pdbx_seq_one_letter_code
_entity_poly.pdbx_strand_id
1 'polypeptide(L)'
;MKSINSKTAAAFAMACVMALPAYLAASDTDIGDEIYRDLSMKIVRYANAGNINRIIIAGFTAEGGVEKREAEYISEKITAQLGDQTTPALIERSSFERVLLEARASSAANSSPATRKKFQDLLSVDAVVTGAVLTTGGKLKIQARLVDIKTGKVLFMTEGEAGREWVKSSETRTASRWGGDYSSNPELPGILVADSPTNRDAASQPSRPADFRNAVSDSQKKSRPD
;
A
#
# COMPACT_ATOMS: atom_id res chain seq x y z
N MET A 1 54.77 38.36 -13.16
CA MET A 1 54.58 38.43 -14.63
C MET A 1 55.67 37.60 -15.30
N LYS A 2 55.31 36.87 -16.37
CA LYS A 2 56.14 35.96 -17.22
C LYS A 2 56.40 34.59 -16.59
N SER A 3 56.20 33.44 -17.26
CA SER A 3 55.45 33.04 -18.45
C SER A 3 55.51 31.51 -18.46
N ILE A 4 54.38 30.84 -18.65
CA ILE A 4 54.30 29.40 -18.89
C ILE A 4 54.87 29.15 -20.29
N ASN A 5 55.71 28.13 -20.47
CA ASN A 5 55.80 27.45 -21.77
C ASN A 5 56.15 25.98 -21.64
N SER A 6 55.32 25.20 -22.32
CA SER A 6 55.35 23.76 -22.54
C SER A 6 56.48 23.35 -23.48
N LYS A 7 56.95 22.12 -23.32
CA LYS A 7 57.21 21.16 -24.42
C LYS A 7 57.54 19.78 -23.87
N THR A 8 56.69 18.86 -24.29
CA THR A 8 56.69 17.40 -24.19
C THR A 8 58.01 16.71 -24.57
N ALA A 9 58.31 15.54 -23.97
CA ALA A 9 58.44 14.26 -24.70
C ALA A 9 58.88 13.08 -23.81
N ALA A 10 58.48 11.87 -24.25
CA ALA A 10 58.87 10.51 -23.85
C ALA A 10 58.14 9.93 -22.62
N ALA A 11 57.08 9.10 -22.74
CA ALA A 11 56.83 7.82 -23.45
C ALA A 11 57.47 6.58 -22.78
N PHE A 12 56.67 5.50 -22.67
CA PHE A 12 56.89 4.10 -22.24
C PHE A 12 55.87 3.73 -21.14
N ALA A 13 55.13 2.62 -21.11
CA ALA A 13 54.93 1.43 -21.94
C ALA A 13 53.55 0.88 -21.48
N MET A 14 52.62 0.55 -22.38
CA MET A 14 52.32 -0.82 -22.81
C MET A 14 52.00 -1.84 -21.70
N ALA A 15 50.74 -2.31 -21.75
CA ALA A 15 50.21 -3.61 -21.31
C ALA A 15 50.02 -3.89 -19.80
N CYS A 16 48.74 -3.89 -19.39
CA CYS A 16 48.12 -5.07 -18.79
C CYS A 16 46.58 -4.92 -18.83
N VAL A 17 45.99 -5.40 -19.93
CA VAL A 17 44.58 -5.80 -19.99
C VAL A 17 44.47 -7.04 -19.10
N MET A 18 44.08 -6.84 -17.85
CA MET A 18 43.54 -7.90 -17.00
C MET A 18 42.05 -7.63 -16.88
N ALA A 19 41.30 -8.31 -17.74
CA ALA A 19 39.86 -8.44 -17.65
C ALA A 19 39.53 -9.05 -16.28
N LEU A 20 39.10 -8.23 -15.33
CA LEU A 20 38.23 -8.70 -14.26
C LEU A 20 36.88 -8.98 -14.92
N PRO A 21 36.39 -10.24 -14.91
CA PRO A 21 34.98 -10.46 -15.17
C PRO A 21 34.25 -9.69 -14.08
N ALA A 22 33.51 -8.65 -14.49
CA ALA A 22 32.51 -8.05 -13.64
C ALA A 22 31.57 -9.18 -13.23
N TYR A 23 31.73 -9.69 -12.01
CA TYR A 23 30.64 -10.36 -11.31
C TYR A 23 29.59 -9.27 -11.03
N LEU A 24 28.86 -8.90 -12.08
CA LEU A 24 27.53 -8.37 -11.96
C LEU A 24 26.68 -9.53 -11.48
N ALA A 25 26.66 -9.74 -10.16
CA ALA A 25 25.44 -10.21 -9.54
C ALA A 25 24.42 -9.11 -9.82
N ALA A 26 23.67 -9.25 -10.90
CA ALA A 26 22.38 -8.61 -11.02
C ALA A 26 21.58 -9.13 -9.82
N SER A 27 21.57 -8.38 -8.72
CA SER A 27 20.49 -8.52 -7.76
C SER A 27 19.23 -8.28 -8.59
N ASP A 28 18.34 -9.26 -8.64
CA ASP A 28 16.95 -9.08 -9.04
C ASP A 28 16.31 -8.10 -8.04
N THR A 29 16.72 -6.83 -8.11
CA THR A 29 15.99 -5.73 -7.51
C THR A 29 14.80 -5.58 -8.42
N ASP A 30 13.65 -6.02 -7.93
CA ASP A 30 12.37 -6.04 -8.62
C ASP A 30 12.18 -4.71 -9.37
N ILE A 31 12.05 -4.75 -10.69
CA ILE A 31 11.98 -3.53 -11.53
C ILE A 31 10.81 -2.63 -11.09
N GLY A 32 9.76 -3.18 -10.48
CA GLY A 32 8.68 -2.37 -9.91
C GLY A 32 9.07 -1.59 -8.66
N ASP A 33 9.95 -2.11 -7.80
CA ASP A 33 10.43 -1.38 -6.61
C ASP A 33 11.20 -0.10 -7.00
N GLU A 34 11.90 -0.11 -8.14
CA GLU A 34 12.58 1.08 -8.65
C GLU A 34 11.60 2.20 -9.03
N ILE A 35 10.43 1.85 -9.59
CA ILE A 35 9.41 2.82 -10.00
C ILE A 35 8.76 3.47 -8.78
N TYR A 36 8.41 2.69 -7.76
CA TYR A 36 7.85 3.24 -6.52
C TYR A 36 8.84 4.17 -5.84
N ARG A 37 10.12 3.77 -5.78
CA ARG A 37 11.19 4.61 -5.25
C ARG A 37 11.36 5.90 -6.05
N ASP A 38 11.38 5.84 -7.38
CA ASP A 38 11.52 7.02 -8.24
C ASP A 38 10.37 8.02 -8.04
N LEU A 39 9.12 7.55 -8.06
CA LEU A 39 7.95 8.39 -7.81
C LEU A 39 8.00 9.06 -6.43
N SER A 40 8.32 8.29 -5.38
CA SER A 40 8.46 8.80 -4.03
C SER A 40 9.59 9.82 -3.92
N MET A 41 10.75 9.56 -4.52
CA MET A 41 11.88 10.49 -4.50
C MET A 41 11.60 11.79 -5.25
N LYS A 42 10.82 11.76 -6.33
CA LYS A 42 10.36 12.97 -7.02
C LYS A 42 9.45 13.82 -6.12
N ILE A 43 8.53 13.19 -5.40
CA ILE A 43 7.67 13.87 -4.41
C ILE A 43 8.52 14.48 -3.29
N VAL A 44 9.44 13.71 -2.71
CA VAL A 44 10.34 14.16 -1.63
C VAL A 44 11.18 15.35 -2.06
N ARG A 45 11.79 15.28 -3.25
CA ARG A 45 12.60 16.38 -3.80
C ARG A 45 11.78 17.66 -3.96
N TYR A 46 10.58 17.54 -4.53
CA TYR A 46 9.68 18.68 -4.67
C TYR A 46 9.27 19.24 -3.30
N ALA A 47 8.88 18.37 -2.37
CA ALA A 47 8.46 18.75 -1.02
C ALA A 47 9.57 19.52 -0.28
N ASN A 48 10.80 19.02 -0.32
CA ASN A 48 11.94 19.66 0.32
C ASN A 48 12.27 21.02 -0.31
N ALA A 49 12.22 21.14 -1.64
CA ALA A 49 12.40 22.42 -2.32
C ALA A 49 11.28 23.43 -1.99
N GLY A 50 10.06 22.93 -1.75
CA GLY A 50 8.87 23.72 -1.42
C GLY A 50 8.66 23.99 0.07
N ASN A 51 9.57 23.56 0.97
CA ASN A 51 9.39 23.59 2.42
C ASN A 51 8.10 22.90 2.92
N ILE A 52 7.67 21.85 2.22
CA ILE A 52 6.56 20.99 2.63
C ILE A 52 7.16 19.95 3.58
N ASN A 53 6.85 20.06 4.86
CA ASN A 53 7.52 19.31 5.91
C ASN A 53 6.73 18.12 6.40
N ARG A 54 5.40 18.14 6.25
CA ARG A 54 4.52 17.04 6.70
C ARG A 54 3.51 16.70 5.64
N ILE A 55 3.46 15.42 5.28
CA ILE A 55 2.53 14.91 4.28
C ILE A 55 1.71 13.75 4.82
N ILE A 56 0.51 13.56 4.27
CA ILE A 56 -0.30 12.36 4.46
C ILE A 56 -0.54 11.69 3.10
N ILE A 57 -0.86 10.39 3.10
CA ILE A 57 -1.26 9.67 1.88
C ILE A 57 -2.76 9.38 1.97
N ALA A 58 -3.53 9.90 1.02
CA ALA A 58 -4.96 9.61 0.90
C ALA A 58 -5.22 8.22 0.30
N GLY A 59 -4.29 7.75 -0.53
CA GLY A 59 -4.38 6.53 -1.31
C GLY A 59 -4.49 6.81 -2.81
N PHE A 60 -4.51 5.73 -3.59
CA PHE A 60 -4.61 5.77 -5.05
C PHE A 60 -5.94 5.16 -5.48
N THR A 61 -6.60 5.76 -6.46
CA THR A 61 -7.83 5.24 -7.08
C THR A 61 -7.49 4.26 -8.19
N ALA A 62 -8.30 3.22 -8.35
CA ALA A 62 -8.20 2.29 -9.47
C ALA A 62 -9.13 2.74 -10.60
N GLU A 63 -8.60 2.89 -11.82
CA GLU A 63 -9.32 3.35 -13.01
C GLU A 63 -8.98 2.48 -14.22
N GLY A 64 -9.86 2.45 -15.23
CA GLY A 64 -9.55 1.81 -16.52
C GLY A 64 -9.14 0.33 -16.42
N GLY A 65 -9.92 -0.49 -15.71
CA GLY A 65 -9.69 -1.94 -15.60
C GLY A 65 -8.56 -2.35 -14.63
N VAL A 66 -8.14 -1.43 -13.77
CA VAL A 66 -7.28 -1.73 -12.62
C VAL A 66 -8.15 -2.22 -11.46
N GLU A 67 -7.72 -3.26 -10.76
CA GLU A 67 -8.40 -3.71 -9.56
C GLU A 67 -8.08 -2.80 -8.38
N LYS A 68 -9.04 -2.67 -7.45
CA LYS A 68 -8.83 -1.90 -6.21
C LYS A 68 -7.57 -2.35 -5.45
N ARG A 69 -7.31 -3.66 -5.41
CA ARG A 69 -6.13 -4.24 -4.76
C ARG A 69 -4.81 -3.84 -5.42
N GLU A 70 -4.79 -3.65 -6.74
CA GLU A 70 -3.59 -3.18 -7.44
C GLU A 70 -3.27 -1.74 -7.04
N ALA A 71 -4.28 -0.87 -6.94
CA ALA A 71 -4.08 0.51 -6.49
C ALA A 71 -3.71 0.59 -5.00
N GLU A 72 -4.29 -0.28 -4.15
CA GLU A 72 -3.92 -0.40 -2.72
C GLU A 72 -2.46 -0.85 -2.57
N TYR A 73 -2.03 -1.88 -3.30
CA TYR A 73 -0.63 -2.35 -3.30
C TYR A 73 0.35 -1.23 -3.69
N ILE A 74 0.04 -0.49 -4.76
CA ILE A 74 0.86 0.64 -5.20
C ILE A 74 0.90 1.73 -4.12
N SER A 75 -0.24 2.01 -3.49
CA SER A 75 -0.30 2.96 -2.37
C SER A 75 0.59 2.52 -1.22
N GLU A 76 0.58 1.24 -0.85
CA GLU A 76 1.43 0.68 0.21
C GLU A 76 2.92 0.77 -0.14
N LYS A 77 3.30 0.44 -1.37
CA LYS A 77 4.69 0.56 -1.84
C LYS A 77 5.19 2.00 -1.79
N ILE A 78 4.40 2.96 -2.27
CA ILE A 78 4.75 4.39 -2.19
C ILE A 78 4.81 4.85 -0.72
N THR A 79 3.88 4.38 0.11
CA THR A 79 3.88 4.66 1.56
C THR A 79 5.17 4.18 2.22
N ALA A 80 5.61 2.96 1.95
CA ALA A 80 6.87 2.43 2.47
C ALA A 80 8.06 3.29 2.05
N GLN A 81 8.18 3.62 0.76
CA GLN A 81 9.27 4.45 0.24
C GLN A 81 9.31 5.88 0.83
N LEU A 82 8.14 6.45 1.14
CA LEU A 82 8.02 7.76 1.79
C LEU A 82 8.25 7.68 3.31
N GLY A 83 7.85 6.59 3.96
CA GLY A 83 8.05 6.37 5.39
C GLY A 83 9.52 6.27 5.80
N ASP A 84 10.38 5.85 4.86
CA ASP A 84 11.84 5.81 5.06
C ASP A 84 12.50 7.21 5.04
N GLN A 85 11.74 8.27 4.73
CA GLN A 85 12.27 9.62 4.60
C GLN A 85 12.09 10.41 5.90
N THR A 86 13.12 11.14 6.31
CA THR A 86 13.02 12.06 7.44
C THR A 86 12.22 13.32 7.10
N THR A 87 12.29 13.76 5.84
CA THR A 87 11.64 14.99 5.38
C THR A 87 11.20 14.82 3.92
N PRO A 88 9.91 15.01 3.59
CA PRO A 88 8.80 15.33 4.50
C PRO A 88 8.46 14.18 5.47
N ALA A 89 8.07 14.52 6.69
CA ALA A 89 7.57 13.55 7.66
C ALA A 89 6.22 12.99 7.18
N LEU A 90 6.14 11.67 7.03
CA LEU A 90 4.91 10.97 6.72
C LEU A 90 4.05 10.84 7.98
N ILE A 91 2.86 11.43 7.95
CA ILE A 91 1.90 11.36 9.05
C ILE A 91 0.91 10.22 8.77
N GLU A 92 0.78 9.34 9.76
CA GLU A 92 -0.20 8.25 9.74
C GLU A 92 -1.64 8.78 9.61
N ARG A 93 -2.38 8.25 8.63
CA ARG A 93 -3.75 8.68 8.35
C ARG A 93 -4.68 8.48 9.55
N SER A 94 -4.53 7.36 10.26
CA SER A 94 -5.33 7.05 11.46
C SER A 94 -5.09 8.06 12.58
N SER A 95 -3.87 8.53 12.75
CA SER A 95 -3.51 9.56 13.73
C SER A 95 -4.14 10.91 13.35
N PHE A 96 -4.12 11.25 12.06
CA PHE A 96 -4.77 12.45 11.54
C PHE A 96 -6.30 12.42 11.74
N GLU A 97 -6.95 11.30 11.38
CA GLU A 97 -8.40 11.14 11.53
C GLU A 97 -8.87 11.19 12.99
N ARG A 98 -8.12 10.54 13.91
CA ARG A 98 -8.42 10.59 15.34
C ARG A 98 -8.40 12.01 15.87
N VAL A 99 -7.45 12.84 15.45
CA VAL A 99 -7.40 14.23 15.91
C VAL A 99 -8.45 15.10 15.24
N LEU A 100 -8.82 14.86 13.99
CA LEU A 100 -9.98 15.53 13.40
C LEU A 100 -11.27 15.21 14.17
N LEU A 101 -11.42 13.97 14.63
CA LEU A 101 -12.54 13.56 15.49
C LEU A 101 -12.50 14.27 16.85
N GLU A 102 -11.33 14.29 17.52
CA GLU A 102 -11.12 15.00 18.78
C GLU A 102 -11.37 16.52 18.63
N ALA A 103 -10.96 17.12 17.50
CA ALA A 103 -11.18 18.52 17.21
C ALA A 103 -12.67 18.85 17.09
N ARG A 104 -13.45 18.03 16.38
CA ARG A 104 -14.91 18.19 16.29
C ARG A 104 -15.59 18.04 17.66
N ALA A 105 -15.18 17.05 18.46
CA ALA A 105 -15.68 16.85 19.80
C ALA A 105 -15.34 18.04 20.73
N SER A 106 -14.14 18.61 20.59
CA SER A 106 -13.65 19.71 21.42
C SER A 106 -14.17 21.07 20.99
N SER A 107 -14.56 21.25 19.72
CA SER A 107 -15.34 22.44 19.32
C SER A 107 -16.74 22.44 19.95
N ALA A 108 -17.25 21.29 20.39
CA ALA A 108 -18.54 21.16 21.06
C ALA A 108 -18.45 21.29 22.60
N ALA A 109 -17.26 21.26 23.21
CA ALA A 109 -17.07 21.34 24.67
C ALA A 109 -15.86 22.23 25.03
N ASN A 110 -16.07 23.27 25.84
CA ASN A 110 -15.07 24.24 26.32
C ASN A 110 -13.63 23.69 26.40
N SER A 111 -12.77 24.13 25.47
CA SER A 111 -11.51 23.46 25.13
C SER A 111 -10.38 23.59 26.19
N SER A 112 -9.82 22.46 26.61
CA SER A 112 -8.63 22.40 27.47
C SER A 112 -7.34 22.81 26.72
N PRO A 113 -6.31 23.33 27.40
CA PRO A 113 -5.03 23.69 26.77
C PRO A 113 -4.30 22.51 26.10
N ALA A 114 -4.41 21.29 26.65
CA ALA A 114 -3.78 20.09 26.11
C ALA A 114 -4.38 19.67 24.75
N THR A 115 -5.69 19.83 24.61
CA THR A 115 -6.42 19.61 23.34
C THR A 115 -5.98 20.60 22.26
N ARG A 116 -5.73 21.85 22.64
CA ARG A 116 -5.31 22.93 21.73
C ARG A 116 -3.93 22.67 21.11
N LYS A 117 -3.01 22.05 21.85
CA LYS A 117 -1.66 21.70 21.36
C LYS A 117 -1.68 20.55 20.35
N LYS A 118 -2.39 19.45 20.65
CA LYS A 118 -2.58 18.33 19.70
C LYS A 118 -3.23 18.78 18.39
N PHE A 119 -4.17 19.72 18.49
CA PHE A 119 -4.82 20.36 17.35
C PHE A 119 -3.83 21.18 16.48
N GLN A 120 -2.93 21.93 17.11
CA GLN A 120 -1.93 22.74 16.42
C GLN A 120 -0.87 21.89 15.68
N ASP A 121 -0.44 20.79 16.30
CA ASP A 121 0.52 19.85 15.71
C ASP A 121 -0.03 19.13 14.47
N LEU A 122 -1.36 19.05 14.29
CA LEU A 122 -2.01 18.37 13.16
C LEU A 122 -2.63 19.31 12.12
N LEU A 123 -2.87 20.58 12.47
CA LEU A 123 -2.94 21.68 11.50
C LEU A 123 -1.62 21.89 10.74
N SER A 124 -0.55 21.20 11.17
CA SER A 124 0.77 21.29 10.56
C SER A 124 1.00 20.30 9.42
N VAL A 125 -0.02 19.55 8.95
CA VAL A 125 0.08 18.83 7.66
C VAL A 125 0.02 19.86 6.54
N ASP A 126 1.01 19.83 5.66
CA ASP A 126 1.15 20.83 4.60
C ASP A 126 0.45 20.39 3.31
N ALA A 127 0.58 19.09 2.98
CA ALA A 127 0.07 18.53 1.74
C ALA A 127 -0.38 17.08 1.87
N VAL A 128 -1.18 16.63 0.91
CA VAL A 128 -1.63 15.24 0.76
C VAL A 128 -1.14 14.66 -0.55
N VAL A 129 -0.59 13.45 -0.48
CA VAL A 129 -0.30 12.62 -1.65
C VAL A 129 -1.56 11.82 -1.99
N THR A 130 -1.98 11.91 -3.24
CA THR A 130 -3.11 11.17 -3.80
C THR A 130 -2.80 10.80 -5.25
N GLY A 131 -3.54 9.86 -5.84
CA GLY A 131 -3.26 9.47 -7.20
C GLY A 131 -4.30 8.57 -7.82
N ALA A 132 -4.04 8.19 -9.07
CA ALA A 132 -4.82 7.23 -9.82
C ALA A 132 -3.89 6.21 -10.48
N VAL A 133 -4.37 4.98 -10.60
CA VAL A 133 -3.71 3.90 -11.32
C VAL A 133 -4.62 3.48 -12.46
N LEU A 134 -4.07 3.51 -13.67
CA LEU A 134 -4.77 3.23 -14.91
C LEU A 134 -4.09 2.09 -15.67
N THR A 135 -4.82 1.38 -16.53
CA THR A 135 -4.20 0.42 -17.45
C THR A 135 -3.79 1.11 -18.75
N THR A 136 -2.56 0.88 -19.20
CA THR A 136 -2.06 1.33 -20.50
C THR A 136 -1.22 0.23 -21.12
N GLY A 137 -1.62 -0.30 -22.28
CA GLY A 137 -0.85 -1.31 -23.02
C GLY A 137 -0.49 -2.56 -22.20
N GLY A 138 -1.39 -3.01 -21.31
CA GLY A 138 -1.14 -4.15 -20.42
C GLY A 138 -0.29 -3.85 -19.17
N LYS A 139 0.20 -2.62 -19.02
CA LYS A 139 0.92 -2.13 -17.85
C LYS A 139 0.03 -1.25 -16.97
N LEU A 140 0.50 -1.00 -15.75
CA LEU A 140 -0.11 -0.04 -14.84
C LEU A 140 0.58 1.31 -15.00
N LYS A 141 -0.17 2.34 -15.39
CA LYS A 141 0.25 3.74 -15.35
C LYS A 141 -0.17 4.34 -14.01
N ILE A 142 0.79 4.85 -13.26
CA ILE A 142 0.60 5.41 -11.93
C ILE A 142 0.74 6.92 -12.05
N GLN A 143 -0.26 7.66 -11.60
CA GLN A 143 -0.22 9.11 -11.49
C GLN A 143 -0.31 9.52 -10.03
N ALA A 144 0.74 10.12 -9.50
CA ALA A 144 0.80 10.63 -8.14
C ALA A 144 0.76 12.17 -8.15
N ARG A 145 0.03 12.74 -7.20
CA ARG A 145 -0.19 14.18 -7.05
C ARG A 145 0.06 14.57 -5.60
N LEU A 146 0.83 15.64 -5.40
CA LEU A 146 0.97 16.32 -4.12
C LEU A 146 0.06 17.55 -4.12
N VAL A 147 -0.89 17.60 -3.19
CA VAL A 147 -1.94 18.61 -3.15
C VAL A 147 -1.85 19.39 -1.86
N ASP A 148 -1.84 20.71 -1.94
CA ASP A 148 -1.89 21.60 -0.78
C ASP A 148 -3.22 21.41 -0.03
N ILE A 149 -3.16 21.07 1.25
CA ILE A 149 -4.37 20.73 2.01
C ILE A 149 -5.25 21.96 2.32
N LYS A 150 -4.67 23.17 2.32
CA LYS A 150 -5.36 24.42 2.67
C LYS A 150 -6.11 25.00 1.48
N THR A 151 -5.53 24.90 0.29
CA THR A 151 -6.01 25.54 -0.93
C THR A 151 -6.59 24.55 -1.94
N GLY A 152 -6.30 23.25 -1.79
CA GLY A 152 -6.68 22.21 -2.74
C GLY A 152 -5.90 22.24 -4.05
N LYS A 153 -4.88 23.09 -4.18
CA LYS A 153 -4.08 23.19 -5.40
C LYS A 153 -3.14 22.00 -5.54
N VAL A 154 -3.07 21.43 -6.74
CA VAL A 154 -2.03 20.46 -7.09
C VAL A 154 -0.70 21.21 -7.16
N LEU A 155 0.20 20.91 -6.23
CA LEU A 155 1.53 21.50 -6.17
C LEU A 155 2.49 20.79 -7.12
N PHE A 156 2.40 19.47 -7.17
CA PHE A 156 3.28 18.63 -7.98
C PHE A 156 2.54 17.40 -8.49
N MET A 157 2.93 16.94 -9.66
CA MET A 157 2.42 15.70 -10.27
C MET A 157 3.57 14.94 -10.90
N THR A 158 3.58 13.63 -10.72
CA THR A 158 4.53 12.73 -11.34
C THR A 158 3.83 11.45 -11.78
N GLU A 159 4.38 10.79 -12.79
CA GLU A 159 3.85 9.55 -13.30
C GLU A 159 4.96 8.55 -13.62
N GLY A 160 4.58 7.27 -13.62
CA GLY A 160 5.46 6.14 -13.92
C GLY A 160 4.65 4.94 -14.42
N GLU A 161 5.34 3.97 -15.00
CA GLU A 161 4.73 2.73 -15.48
C GLU A 161 5.34 1.54 -14.77
N ALA A 162 4.49 0.64 -14.27
CA ALA A 162 4.90 -0.60 -13.63
C ALA A 162 4.26 -1.80 -14.35
N GLY A 163 4.94 -2.95 -14.28
CA GLY A 163 4.33 -4.22 -14.66
C GLY A 163 3.22 -4.62 -13.67
N ARG A 164 2.33 -5.51 -14.09
CA ARG A 164 1.38 -6.15 -13.17
C ARG A 164 2.11 -7.29 -12.44
N GLU A 165 2.65 -7.01 -11.26
CA GLU A 165 3.42 -8.00 -10.47
C GLU A 165 2.54 -9.11 -9.88
N TRP A 166 1.26 -8.81 -9.56
CA TRP A 166 0.34 -9.72 -8.88
C TRP A 166 0.00 -11.01 -9.67
N VAL A 167 0.08 -10.99 -11.00
CA VAL A 167 -0.33 -12.13 -11.84
C VAL A 167 0.68 -13.29 -11.83
N LYS A 168 1.94 -13.05 -11.44
CA LYS A 168 2.98 -14.10 -11.52
C LYS A 168 2.99 -15.09 -10.36
N SER A 169 2.42 -14.76 -9.20
CA SER A 169 2.45 -15.64 -8.02
C SER A 169 1.33 -16.68 -7.94
N SER A 170 0.23 -16.54 -8.70
CA SER A 170 -0.88 -17.50 -8.68
C SER A 170 -0.80 -18.61 -9.73
N GLU A 171 0.07 -18.49 -10.76
CA GLU A 171 0.12 -19.48 -11.86
C GLU A 171 1.26 -20.51 -11.75
N THR A 172 2.14 -20.44 -10.73
CA THR A 172 3.23 -21.43 -10.55
C THR A 172 2.96 -22.42 -9.41
N ARG A 173 1.69 -22.67 -9.05
CA ARG A 173 1.32 -23.73 -8.09
C ARG A 173 0.27 -24.68 -8.64
N THR A 174 0.49 -25.29 -9.80
CA THR A 174 -0.03 -26.65 -10.15
C THR A 174 0.35 -27.02 -11.59
N ALA A 175 1.60 -27.39 -11.87
CA ALA A 175 1.93 -28.17 -13.08
C ALA A 175 3.35 -28.77 -13.04
N SER A 176 3.80 -29.35 -11.92
CA SER A 176 5.02 -30.20 -11.92
C SER A 176 5.25 -30.87 -10.57
N ARG A 177 4.30 -31.72 -10.16
CA ARG A 177 4.52 -32.79 -9.20
C ARG A 177 3.40 -33.79 -9.42
N TRP A 178 3.70 -35.07 -9.47
CA TRP A 178 2.83 -36.19 -9.91
C TRP A 178 2.89 -36.46 -11.42
N GLY A 179 4.08 -36.87 -11.87
CA GLY A 179 4.16 -37.99 -12.81
C GLY A 179 3.95 -39.28 -12.01
N GLY A 180 3.15 -40.20 -12.52
CA GLY A 180 2.90 -41.49 -11.91
C GLY A 180 1.84 -42.28 -12.66
N ASP A 181 2.26 -42.96 -13.72
CA ASP A 181 1.55 -44.09 -14.32
C ASP A 181 1.09 -45.07 -13.23
N TYR A 182 -0.21 -45.32 -13.14
CA TYR A 182 -0.74 -46.51 -12.47
C TYR A 182 -1.91 -47.07 -13.29
N SER A 183 -1.55 -47.93 -14.23
CA SER A 183 -2.42 -48.95 -14.79
C SER A 183 -2.28 -50.24 -13.96
N SER A 184 -3.40 -50.94 -13.78
CA SER A 184 -3.61 -52.27 -13.17
C SER A 184 -3.48 -52.46 -11.65
N ASN A 185 -4.64 -52.76 -11.03
CA ASN A 185 -4.87 -53.46 -9.76
C ASN A 185 -4.15 -54.84 -9.75
N PRO A 186 -3.70 -55.44 -8.62
CA PRO A 186 -4.61 -55.89 -7.55
C PRO A 186 -4.05 -55.91 -6.10
N GLU A 187 -4.98 -56.13 -5.16
CA GLU A 187 -4.82 -56.60 -3.75
C GLU A 187 -4.43 -55.57 -2.65
N LEU A 188 -5.44 -55.22 -1.83
CA LEU A 188 -5.28 -54.55 -0.53
C LEU A 188 -5.38 -55.59 0.60
N PRO A 189 -4.42 -55.68 1.54
CA PRO A 189 -4.61 -56.42 2.78
C PRO A 189 -5.46 -55.61 3.77
N GLY A 190 -6.34 -56.34 4.46
CA GLY A 190 -7.48 -55.86 5.22
C GLY A 190 -7.22 -54.76 6.27
N ILE A 191 -8.11 -53.77 6.26
CA ILE A 191 -8.46 -52.99 7.44
C ILE A 191 -9.93 -53.33 7.75
N LEU A 192 -10.13 -53.86 8.95
CA LEU A 192 -11.39 -54.26 9.54
C LEU A 192 -12.42 -53.12 9.49
N VAL A 193 -13.55 -53.38 8.84
CA VAL A 193 -14.77 -52.58 8.94
C VAL A 193 -15.38 -52.84 10.31
N ALA A 194 -15.53 -51.79 11.12
CA ALA A 194 -16.37 -51.82 12.31
C ALA A 194 -17.79 -51.38 11.93
N ASP A 195 -18.76 -52.19 12.32
CA ASP A 195 -20.18 -52.12 11.95
C ASP A 195 -20.88 -50.83 12.40
N SER A 196 -21.76 -50.34 11.51
CA SER A 196 -22.80 -49.35 11.83
C SER A 196 -23.94 -49.98 12.63
N PRO A 197 -24.50 -49.28 13.65
CA PRO A 197 -25.84 -49.57 14.11
C PRO A 197 -26.88 -48.63 13.48
N THR A 198 -27.87 -49.27 12.87
CA THR A 198 -29.09 -48.74 12.30
C THR A 198 -30.07 -48.27 13.40
N ASN A 199 -30.65 -47.08 13.19
CA ASN A 199 -31.99 -46.62 13.59
C ASN A 199 -32.38 -46.56 15.10
N ARG A 200 -32.62 -45.34 15.60
CA ARG A 200 -33.69 -45.05 16.58
C ARG A 200 -34.29 -43.67 16.34
N ASP A 201 -35.62 -43.66 16.40
CA ASP A 201 -36.55 -42.56 16.18
C ASP A 201 -36.41 -41.35 17.12
N ALA A 202 -36.93 -40.22 16.62
CA ALA A 202 -37.62 -39.14 17.34
C ALA A 202 -36.90 -38.39 18.48
N ALA A 203 -36.50 -37.15 18.22
CA ALA A 203 -36.78 -36.00 19.10
C ALA A 203 -36.32 -34.65 18.48
N SER A 204 -37.28 -33.75 18.27
CA SER A 204 -37.18 -32.29 18.50
C SER A 204 -36.24 -31.45 17.62
N GLN A 205 -36.81 -30.84 16.59
CA GLN A 205 -36.26 -29.64 15.93
C GLN A 205 -36.12 -28.50 16.96
N PRO A 206 -34.98 -27.77 16.99
CA PRO A 206 -34.89 -26.54 17.75
C PRO A 206 -35.71 -25.42 17.10
N SER A 207 -36.64 -24.88 17.87
CA SER A 207 -37.55 -23.78 17.52
C SER A 207 -36.77 -22.53 17.10
N ARG A 208 -37.11 -21.98 15.93
CA ARG A 208 -36.75 -20.61 15.54
C ARG A 208 -37.28 -19.63 16.59
N PRO A 209 -36.48 -18.66 17.07
CA PRO A 209 -37.02 -17.54 17.82
C PRO A 209 -37.89 -16.70 16.88
N ALA A 210 -39.19 -16.67 17.16
CA ALA A 210 -40.07 -15.59 16.76
C ALA A 210 -39.67 -14.33 17.56
N ASP A 211 -40.08 -13.17 17.05
CA ASP A 211 -40.12 -11.87 17.75
C ASP A 211 -38.91 -10.95 17.58
N PHE A 212 -38.82 -10.35 16.38
CA PHE A 212 -38.10 -9.08 16.17
C PHE A 212 -39.03 -7.93 15.76
N ARG A 213 -40.35 -8.06 15.92
CA ARG A 213 -41.34 -7.08 15.43
C ARG A 213 -41.97 -6.15 16.47
N ASN A 214 -41.61 -6.24 17.75
CA ASN A 214 -42.23 -5.43 18.81
C ASN A 214 -41.30 -4.43 19.54
N ALA A 215 -40.11 -4.12 19.01
CA ALA A 215 -39.19 -3.17 19.67
C ALA A 215 -39.33 -1.69 19.22
N VAL A 216 -40.34 -1.33 18.42
CA VAL A 216 -40.53 0.04 17.90
C VAL A 216 -41.94 0.56 18.20
N SER A 217 -42.35 0.60 19.47
CA SER A 217 -43.59 1.31 19.85
C SER A 217 -43.62 1.97 21.24
N ASP A 218 -42.59 1.84 22.10
CA ASP A 218 -42.70 2.31 23.50
C ASP A 218 -41.78 3.48 23.92
N SER A 219 -41.16 4.21 22.98
CA SER A 219 -40.32 5.38 23.32
C SER A 219 -40.92 6.75 22.98
N GLN A 220 -42.18 6.84 22.57
CA GLN A 220 -42.85 8.09 22.17
C GLN A 220 -44.09 8.40 23.04
N LYS A 221 -43.96 8.37 24.38
CA LYS A 221 -44.98 8.98 25.26
C LYS A 221 -44.49 9.32 26.67
N LYS A 222 -43.38 10.05 26.82
CA LYS A 222 -43.06 10.69 28.12
C LYS A 222 -42.16 11.92 27.99
N SER A 223 -42.73 13.03 27.52
CA SER A 223 -42.21 14.38 27.78
C SER A 223 -43.12 15.46 27.17
N ARG A 224 -44.15 15.88 27.91
CA ARG A 224 -44.71 17.22 27.83
C ARG A 224 -44.64 17.81 29.25
N PRO A 225 -43.94 18.93 29.46
CA PRO A 225 -44.11 19.73 30.66
C PRO A 225 -45.35 20.62 30.53
N ASP A 226 -45.94 20.91 31.68
CA ASP A 226 -47.00 21.90 31.90
C ASP A 226 -46.53 23.33 31.59
#